data_AF-A0A1W9LTH8-F1
#
_entry.id   AF-A0A1W9LTH8-F1
#
_cell.length_a   1.000
_cell.length_b   1.000
_cell.length_c   1.000
_cell.angle_alpha   90.00
_cell.angle_beta   90.00
_cell.angle_gamma   90.00
#
_symmetry.space_group_name_H-M   'P 1'
#
loop_
_entity.id
_entity.type
_entity.pdbx_description
1 polymer ?
#
loop_
_entity_poly.entity_id
_entity_poly.type
_entity_poly.pdbx_seq_one_letter_code
_entity_poly.pdbx_strand_id
1 'polypeptide(L)'
;MPEKKRQDKIRLFCEGKYESFQNIPCRYYIRSDRACRLLRAQKTEAFWKKCRVNSIELIYRAVNRYLFIFKKRYYYIPIDEHEDIDFAAIIGRLKKQTLKKDTLISWIAYVNITAFREVRHYLHAKYAIPEKRTCGSCIAFPGSPPYICTLKGEERKKTDLPCESYAWKPPLVVTPGVINEETDIPDPSSENKEEEFGDEVLSCITDLLIERFKAHAPGSKKREVCKRQYEIFVAFLHELSEIEPASDLKDMIKQRPDMIKKLANDFGVDEKTVRRDIQEVREFLKEKMSLCFEKSFLSEQGGDRNE
;
A
#
# COMPACT_ATOMS: atom_id res chain seq x y z
N MET A 1 -30.74 3.65 27.34
CA MET A 1 -30.86 3.65 25.87
C MET A 1 -29.99 2.54 25.31
N PRO A 2 -30.52 1.60 24.52
CA PRO A 2 -29.70 0.51 23.99
C PRO A 2 -28.80 1.06 22.88
N GLU A 3 -27.51 0.77 22.97
CA GLU A 3 -26.52 1.10 21.94
C GLU A 3 -27.02 0.63 20.58
N LYS A 4 -27.25 1.57 19.65
CA LYS A 4 -27.45 1.26 18.24
C LYS A 4 -26.17 0.58 17.74
N LYS A 5 -26.12 -0.75 17.81
CA LYS A 5 -25.07 -1.57 17.18
C LYS A 5 -24.97 -1.10 15.73
N ARG A 6 -23.86 -0.41 15.40
CA ARG A 6 -23.54 -0.02 14.03
C ARG A 6 -23.73 -1.25 13.15
N GLN A 7 -24.75 -1.21 12.32
CA GLN A 7 -25.07 -2.30 11.41
C GLN A 7 -23.88 -2.51 10.47
N ASP A 8 -23.32 -3.72 10.53
CA ASP A 8 -22.22 -4.14 9.68
C ASP A 8 -22.69 -4.18 8.23
N LYS A 9 -22.38 -3.12 7.48
CA LYS A 9 -22.81 -2.94 6.09
C LYS A 9 -22.25 -4.01 5.18
N ILE A 10 -21.05 -4.54 5.47
CA ILE A 10 -20.48 -5.66 4.70
C ILE A 10 -21.37 -6.89 4.88
N ARG A 11 -21.81 -7.13 6.11
CA ARG A 11 -22.69 -8.25 6.45
C ARG A 11 -24.10 -8.09 5.89
N LEU A 12 -24.61 -6.87 5.80
CA LEU A 12 -25.94 -6.61 5.21
C LEU A 12 -25.91 -6.74 3.69
N PHE A 13 -24.99 -6.05 3.02
CA PHE A 13 -25.01 -5.94 1.56
C PHE A 13 -24.17 -7.02 0.88
N CYS A 14 -22.93 -7.22 1.31
CA CYS A 14 -22.00 -8.10 0.61
C CYS A 14 -22.28 -9.58 0.92
N GLU A 15 -22.69 -9.89 2.14
CA GLU A 15 -23.11 -11.23 2.57
C GLU A 15 -24.54 -11.61 2.17
N GLY A 16 -25.29 -10.68 1.58
CA GLY A 16 -26.67 -10.88 1.12
C GLY A 16 -27.73 -10.89 2.21
N LYS A 17 -27.41 -10.47 3.46
CA LYS A 17 -28.37 -10.54 4.58
C LYS A 17 -29.46 -9.47 4.55
N TYR A 18 -29.35 -8.49 3.68
CA TYR A 18 -30.40 -7.50 3.45
C TYR A 18 -31.53 -8.14 2.62
N GLU A 19 -32.79 -7.86 2.98
CA GLU A 19 -33.97 -8.59 2.47
C GLU A 19 -34.04 -8.67 0.94
N SER A 20 -33.61 -7.60 0.25
CA SER A 20 -33.60 -7.53 -1.22
C SER A 20 -32.62 -8.49 -1.90
N PHE A 21 -31.64 -9.02 -1.16
CA PHE A 21 -30.64 -9.94 -1.72
C PHE A 21 -30.95 -11.42 -1.41
N GLN A 22 -32.03 -11.73 -0.69
CA GLN A 22 -32.48 -13.11 -0.43
C GLN A 22 -31.39 -14.06 0.12
N ASN A 23 -30.47 -13.57 0.97
CA ASN A 23 -29.29 -14.32 1.45
C ASN A 23 -28.28 -14.75 0.36
N ILE A 24 -28.37 -14.20 -0.84
CA ILE A 24 -27.42 -14.42 -1.93
C ILE A 24 -26.26 -13.42 -1.75
N PRO A 25 -25.03 -13.90 -1.43
CA PRO A 25 -23.89 -13.01 -1.30
C PRO A 25 -23.56 -12.38 -2.66
N CYS A 26 -23.04 -11.15 -2.62
CA CYS A 26 -22.52 -10.48 -3.80
C CYS A 26 -21.47 -11.37 -4.49
N ARG A 27 -21.50 -11.46 -5.83
CA ARG A 27 -20.57 -12.33 -6.60
C ARG A 27 -19.10 -12.02 -6.37
N TYR A 28 -18.80 -10.78 -5.99
CA TYR A 28 -17.47 -10.28 -5.71
C TYR A 28 -17.09 -10.41 -4.23
N TYR A 29 -18.04 -10.75 -3.36
CA TYR A 29 -17.80 -10.89 -1.94
C TYR A 29 -17.35 -12.31 -1.60
N ILE A 30 -16.03 -12.47 -1.47
CA ILE A 30 -15.43 -13.70 -0.96
C ILE A 30 -15.58 -13.68 0.57
N ARG A 31 -16.51 -14.50 1.08
CA ARG A 31 -16.63 -14.81 2.53
C ARG A 31 -15.34 -15.45 3.04
N SER A 32 -14.39 -14.62 3.46
CA SER A 32 -13.07 -15.03 3.97
C SER A 32 -13.07 -15.42 5.45
N ASP A 33 -14.22 -15.31 6.11
CA ASP A 33 -14.48 -15.71 7.49
C ASP A 33 -14.76 -17.21 7.62
N ARG A 34 -14.99 -17.92 6.50
CA ARG A 34 -15.11 -19.38 6.52
C ARG A 34 -13.78 -20.01 6.91
N ALA A 35 -13.83 -20.82 7.95
CA ALA A 35 -12.76 -21.72 8.32
C ALA A 35 -12.26 -22.52 7.11
N CYS A 36 -10.98 -22.39 6.80
CA CYS A 36 -10.30 -23.19 5.80
C CYS A 36 -10.09 -24.59 6.38
N ARG A 37 -10.67 -25.61 5.73
CA ARG A 37 -10.51 -27.01 6.15
C ARG A 37 -9.04 -27.45 6.22
N LEU A 38 -8.19 -26.92 5.35
CA LEU A 38 -6.75 -27.25 5.33
C LEU A 38 -5.99 -26.61 6.49
N LEU A 39 -6.27 -25.33 6.80
CA LEU A 39 -5.69 -24.65 7.96
C LEU A 39 -6.21 -25.26 9.26
N ARG A 40 -7.50 -25.58 9.34
CA ARG A 40 -8.12 -26.28 10.47
C ARG A 40 -7.46 -27.63 10.74
N ALA A 41 -7.22 -28.39 9.68
CA ALA A 41 -6.54 -29.69 9.77
C ALA A 41 -5.02 -29.57 9.96
N GLN A 42 -4.48 -28.36 10.12
CA GLN A 42 -3.04 -28.07 10.21
C GLN A 42 -2.22 -28.68 9.05
N LYS A 43 -2.86 -28.88 7.89
CA LYS A 43 -2.22 -29.42 6.68
C LYS A 43 -1.59 -28.26 5.90
N THR A 44 -0.60 -27.59 6.51
CA THR A 44 0.06 -26.41 5.94
C THR A 44 0.60 -26.71 4.54
N GLU A 45 1.32 -27.80 4.33
CA GLU A 45 1.88 -28.12 3.02
C GLU A 45 0.81 -28.26 1.92
N ALA A 46 -0.32 -28.92 2.22
CA ALA A 46 -1.45 -29.02 1.31
C ALA A 46 -2.15 -27.68 1.10
N PHE A 47 -2.22 -26.83 2.15
CA PHE A 47 -2.73 -25.47 2.04
C PHE A 47 -1.86 -24.65 1.08
N TRP A 48 -0.54 -24.67 1.21
CA TRP A 48 0.36 -23.91 0.33
C TRP A 48 0.23 -24.33 -1.15
N LYS A 49 0.08 -25.63 -1.42
CA LYS A 49 -0.11 -26.15 -2.80
C LYS A 49 -1.48 -25.82 -3.39
N LYS A 50 -2.52 -25.66 -2.55
CA LYS A 50 -3.92 -25.51 -2.99
C LYS A 50 -4.54 -24.15 -2.62
N CYS A 51 -3.76 -23.24 -2.08
CA CYS A 51 -4.24 -21.93 -1.67
C CYS A 51 -4.66 -21.18 -2.93
N ARG A 52 -5.88 -20.61 -2.91
CA ARG A 52 -6.36 -19.76 -4.01
C ARG A 52 -5.56 -18.47 -4.14
N VAL A 53 -4.95 -18.03 -3.04
CA VAL A 53 -4.07 -16.88 -3.02
C VAL A 53 -2.66 -17.39 -3.31
N ASN A 54 -2.02 -16.82 -4.32
CA ASN A 54 -0.61 -17.07 -4.60
C ASN A 54 0.20 -16.70 -3.35
N SER A 55 0.64 -17.71 -2.61
CA SER A 55 1.21 -17.51 -1.28
C SER A 55 2.57 -16.83 -1.34
N ILE A 56 3.32 -17.05 -2.43
CA ILE A 56 4.61 -16.43 -2.67
C ILE A 56 4.42 -14.95 -2.99
N GLU A 57 3.51 -14.62 -3.90
CA GLU A 57 3.18 -13.25 -4.26
C GLU A 57 2.69 -12.44 -3.05
N LEU A 58 1.88 -13.05 -2.17
CA LEU A 58 1.45 -12.39 -0.94
C LEU A 58 2.63 -12.05 -0.01
N ILE A 59 3.63 -12.93 0.09
CA ILE A 59 4.82 -12.68 0.90
C ILE A 59 5.66 -11.57 0.28
N TYR A 60 5.87 -11.61 -1.03
CA TYR A 60 6.58 -10.56 -1.77
C TYR A 60 5.95 -9.19 -1.55
N ARG A 61 4.63 -9.08 -1.75
CA ARG A 61 3.88 -7.84 -1.47
C ARG A 61 4.02 -7.38 -0.01
N ALA A 62 4.00 -8.30 0.95
CA ALA A 62 4.18 -7.96 2.35
C ALA A 62 5.60 -7.44 2.64
N VAL A 63 6.64 -8.07 2.08
CA VAL A 63 8.04 -7.64 2.22
C VAL A 63 8.24 -6.25 1.64
N ASN A 64 7.88 -6.03 0.37
CA ASN A 64 8.05 -4.74 -0.30
C ASN A 64 7.31 -3.62 0.42
N ARG A 65 6.06 -3.90 0.86
CA ARG A 65 5.30 -2.96 1.69
C ARG A 65 6.06 -2.54 2.94
N TYR A 66 6.72 -3.48 3.63
CA TYR A 66 7.46 -3.14 4.85
C TYR A 66 8.79 -2.45 4.56
N LEU A 67 9.54 -2.86 3.53
CA LEU A 67 10.74 -2.14 3.09
C LEU A 67 10.42 -0.68 2.78
N PHE A 68 9.36 -0.43 2.01
CA PHE A 68 8.86 0.92 1.73
C PHE A 68 8.50 1.71 3.00
N ILE A 69 7.77 1.09 3.94
CA ILE A 69 7.45 1.72 5.23
C ILE A 69 8.72 2.09 6.02
N PHE A 70 9.72 1.22 6.01
CA PHE A 70 10.99 1.47 6.69
C PHE A 70 11.81 2.55 5.97
N LYS A 71 11.90 2.53 4.63
CA LYS A 71 12.53 3.56 3.80
C LYS A 71 11.95 4.95 4.11
N LYS A 72 10.61 5.09 4.07
CA LYS A 72 9.94 6.35 4.42
C LYS A 72 10.19 6.79 5.87
N ARG A 73 10.27 5.84 6.82
CA ARG A 73 10.48 6.15 8.23
C ARG A 73 11.93 6.52 8.58
N TYR A 74 12.89 5.92 7.88
CA TYR A 74 14.32 6.06 8.12
C TYR A 74 14.99 6.63 6.87
N TYR A 75 14.50 7.77 6.38
CA TYR A 75 14.90 8.38 5.10
C TYR A 75 16.40 8.70 4.96
N TYR A 76 17.12 8.81 6.08
CA TYR A 76 18.57 9.02 6.11
C TYR A 76 19.39 7.72 5.99
N ILE A 77 18.73 6.56 6.01
CA ILE A 77 19.35 5.25 5.82
C ILE A 77 19.05 4.82 4.38
N PRO A 78 20.06 4.37 3.61
CA PRO A 78 19.88 3.96 2.22
C PRO A 78 19.24 2.56 2.15
N ILE A 79 17.98 2.46 2.57
CA ILE A 79 17.20 1.22 2.48
C ILE A 79 16.73 1.04 1.05
N ASP A 80 17.19 -0.04 0.40
CA ASP A 80 16.73 -0.43 -0.93
C ASP A 80 15.33 -1.08 -0.86
N GLU A 81 14.56 -1.01 -1.94
CA GLU A 81 13.33 -1.79 -2.10
C GLU A 81 13.62 -3.24 -2.47
N HIS A 82 14.84 -3.52 -2.96
CA HIS A 82 15.32 -4.82 -3.40
C HIS A 82 16.31 -5.44 -2.41
N GLU A 83 16.20 -5.10 -1.13
CA GLU A 83 17.01 -5.71 -0.08
C GLU A 83 16.91 -7.24 -0.14
N ASP A 84 18.03 -7.93 0.10
CA ASP A 84 18.14 -9.39 0.02
C ASP A 84 17.51 -10.06 1.25
N ILE A 85 16.19 -9.90 1.37
CA ILE A 85 15.40 -10.47 2.45
C ILE A 85 15.34 -11.99 2.25
N ASP A 86 15.69 -12.74 3.29
CA ASP A 86 15.62 -14.20 3.27
C ASP A 86 14.17 -14.72 3.21
N PHE A 87 13.64 -14.83 1.99
CA PHE A 87 12.33 -15.40 1.71
C PHE A 87 12.23 -16.86 2.17
N ALA A 88 13.33 -17.61 2.15
CA ALA A 88 13.35 -18.99 2.60
C ALA A 88 13.11 -19.07 4.12
N ALA A 89 13.68 -18.16 4.91
CA ALA A 89 13.40 -18.02 6.33
C ALA A 89 11.93 -17.66 6.60
N ILE A 90 11.35 -16.73 5.84
CA ILE A 90 9.92 -16.37 5.96
C ILE A 90 9.05 -17.61 5.71
N ILE A 91 9.24 -18.27 4.57
CA ILE A 91 8.46 -19.45 4.16
C ILE A 91 8.64 -20.58 5.19
N GLY A 92 9.87 -20.81 5.65
CA GLY A 92 10.19 -21.80 6.67
C GLY A 92 9.42 -21.58 7.98
N ARG A 93 9.37 -20.34 8.48
CA ARG A 93 8.59 -19.97 9.68
C ARG A 93 7.09 -20.15 9.45
N LEU A 94 6.58 -19.72 8.30
CA LEU A 94 5.16 -19.83 7.98
C LEU A 94 4.69 -21.29 7.85
N LYS A 95 5.53 -22.19 7.29
CA LYS A 95 5.23 -23.62 7.18
C LYS A 95 5.19 -24.34 8.52
N LYS A 96 6.03 -23.94 9.47
CA LYS A 96 6.12 -24.49 10.82
C LYS A 96 5.01 -23.99 11.76
N GLN A 97 4.30 -22.92 11.38
CA GLN A 97 3.34 -22.30 12.27
C GLN A 97 2.02 -23.06 12.34
N THR A 98 1.55 -23.30 13.57
CA THR A 98 0.17 -23.66 13.85
C THR A 98 -0.68 -22.40 14.05
N LEU A 99 -1.67 -22.18 13.18
CA LEU A 99 -2.58 -21.04 13.34
C LEU A 99 -3.62 -21.33 14.42
N LYS A 100 -3.84 -20.38 15.33
CA LYS A 100 -4.92 -20.44 16.35
C LYS A 100 -6.31 -20.32 15.74
N LYS A 101 -6.41 -19.58 14.63
CA LYS A 101 -7.64 -19.38 13.85
C LYS A 101 -7.42 -19.94 12.46
N ASP A 102 -8.35 -20.73 12.00
CA ASP A 102 -8.30 -21.49 10.75
C ASP A 102 -8.80 -20.68 9.53
N THR A 103 -8.79 -19.35 9.59
CA THR A 103 -9.29 -18.49 8.50
C THR A 103 -8.16 -17.97 7.62
N LEU A 104 -8.47 -17.69 6.35
CA LEU A 104 -7.51 -17.11 5.40
C LEU A 104 -7.03 -15.74 5.88
N ILE A 105 -7.91 -14.90 6.45
CA ILE A 105 -7.54 -13.61 7.06
C ILE A 105 -6.49 -13.80 8.16
N SER A 106 -6.67 -14.82 9.01
CA SER A 106 -5.72 -15.08 10.10
C SER A 106 -4.37 -15.51 9.56
N TRP A 107 -4.34 -16.28 8.47
CA TRP A 107 -3.11 -16.63 7.77
C TRP A 107 -2.44 -15.40 7.13
N ILE A 108 -3.19 -14.55 6.41
CA ILE A 108 -2.68 -13.30 5.82
C ILE A 108 -2.09 -12.38 6.90
N ALA A 109 -2.79 -12.22 8.03
CA ALA A 109 -2.28 -11.44 9.16
C ALA A 109 -0.95 -12.02 9.69
N TYR A 110 -0.83 -13.35 9.71
CA TYR A 110 0.39 -14.02 10.12
C TYR A 110 1.54 -13.83 9.12
N VAL A 111 1.26 -13.88 7.81
CA VAL A 111 2.21 -13.53 6.75
C VAL A 111 2.76 -12.13 6.96
N ASN A 112 1.88 -11.14 7.15
CA ASN A 112 2.28 -9.76 7.39
C ASN A 112 3.16 -9.61 8.64
N ILE A 113 2.79 -10.24 9.77
CA ILE A 113 3.61 -10.19 10.99
C ILE A 113 4.98 -10.83 10.78
N THR A 114 5.04 -11.94 10.05
CA THR A 114 6.30 -12.65 9.80
C THR A 114 7.20 -11.84 8.88
N ALA A 115 6.67 -11.35 7.74
CA ALA A 115 7.40 -10.49 6.82
C ALA A 115 7.92 -9.23 7.51
N PHE A 116 7.10 -8.55 8.33
CA PHE A 116 7.54 -7.40 9.11
C PHE A 116 8.73 -7.72 10.02
N ARG A 117 8.69 -8.87 10.71
CA ARG A 117 9.77 -9.28 11.62
C ARG A 117 11.06 -9.59 10.86
N GLU A 118 10.97 -10.27 9.72
CA GLU A 118 12.15 -10.59 8.92
C GLU A 118 12.78 -9.35 8.30
N VAL A 119 11.97 -8.49 7.67
CA VAL A 119 12.45 -7.20 7.14
C VAL A 119 13.12 -6.41 8.25
N ARG A 120 12.49 -6.32 9.43
CA ARG A 120 13.06 -5.59 10.55
C ARG A 120 14.36 -6.21 11.06
N HIS A 121 14.43 -7.53 11.19
CA HIS A 121 15.62 -8.23 11.66
C HIS A 121 16.79 -8.03 10.70
N TYR A 122 16.54 -8.14 9.39
CA TYR A 122 17.51 -7.83 8.35
C TYR A 122 18.01 -6.38 8.46
N LEU A 123 17.09 -5.42 8.55
CA LEU A 123 17.43 -3.99 8.68
C LEU A 123 18.16 -3.67 9.99
N HIS A 124 17.87 -4.39 11.08
CA HIS A 124 18.64 -4.29 12.32
C HIS A 124 20.08 -4.80 12.12
N ALA A 125 20.25 -5.96 11.51
CA ALA A 125 21.57 -6.53 11.26
C ALA A 125 22.41 -5.65 10.32
N LYS A 126 21.80 -5.09 9.27
CA LYS A 126 22.49 -4.29 8.25
C LYS A 126 22.72 -2.83 8.66
N TYR A 127 21.72 -2.19 9.28
CA TYR A 127 21.71 -0.73 9.52
C TYR A 127 21.54 -0.36 10.99
N ALA A 128 21.57 -1.33 11.92
CA ALA A 128 21.32 -1.10 13.35
C ALA A 128 19.94 -0.47 13.65
N ILE A 129 18.94 -0.65 12.76
CA ILE A 129 17.57 -0.19 13.00
C ILE A 129 16.96 -0.99 14.16
N PRO A 130 16.48 -0.36 15.25
CA PRO A 130 16.06 -1.08 16.46
C PRO A 130 15.02 -2.19 16.23
N GLU A 131 15.13 -3.34 16.90
CA GLU A 131 14.22 -4.50 16.76
C GLU A 131 12.85 -4.36 17.45
N LYS A 132 12.66 -3.42 18.39
CA LYS A 132 11.37 -3.20 19.10
C LYS A 132 10.85 -1.77 18.92
N ARG A 133 9.52 -1.61 18.75
CA ARG A 133 8.89 -0.27 18.80
C ARG A 133 8.83 0.10 20.29
N THR A 134 9.84 0.79 20.80
CA THR A 134 9.76 1.45 22.09
C THR A 134 8.93 2.72 21.92
N CYS A 135 7.61 2.59 21.82
CA CYS A 135 6.72 3.74 21.97
C CYS A 135 6.33 3.89 23.43
N GLY A 136 6.70 5.03 24.03
CA GLY A 136 6.17 5.50 25.30
C GLY A 136 7.09 5.27 26.49
N SER A 137 7.81 6.34 26.85
CA SER A 137 8.45 6.57 28.15
C SER A 137 9.81 5.92 28.39
N CYS A 138 10.82 6.54 27.77
CA CYS A 138 12.27 6.43 28.03
C CYS A 138 13.03 5.32 27.28
N ILE A 139 13.99 5.75 26.44
CA ILE A 139 14.86 4.93 25.58
C ILE A 139 15.93 4.14 26.39
N ALA A 140 16.08 4.38 27.70
CA ALA A 140 17.25 3.89 28.45
C ALA A 140 16.96 3.11 29.75
N PHE A 141 15.75 2.56 29.91
CA PHE A 141 15.44 1.76 31.11
C PHE A 141 15.22 0.28 30.73
N PRO A 142 16.18 -0.65 30.98
CA PRO A 142 15.90 -2.09 30.95
C PRO A 142 14.69 -2.41 31.84
N GLY A 143 13.87 -3.39 31.48
CA GLY A 143 12.62 -3.71 32.21
C GLY A 143 12.79 -4.11 33.69
N SER A 144 14.03 -4.23 34.18
CA SER A 144 14.41 -4.57 35.54
C SER A 144 15.71 -3.84 35.94
N PRO A 145 15.84 -3.33 37.19
CA PRO A 145 17.06 -2.69 37.68
C PRO A 145 18.25 -3.69 37.78
N PRO A 146 19.50 -3.19 37.73
CA PRO A 146 19.88 -1.78 37.66
C PRO A 146 19.75 -1.20 36.24
N TYR A 147 19.41 0.08 36.18
CA TYR A 147 19.27 0.78 34.91
C TYR A 147 20.58 1.48 34.54
N ILE A 148 21.26 1.05 33.49
CA ILE A 148 22.59 1.56 33.16
C ILE A 148 22.51 2.53 31.99
N CYS A 149 23.02 3.76 32.15
CA CYS A 149 23.15 4.73 31.07
C CYS A 149 24.18 4.24 30.04
N THR A 150 23.78 4.03 28.79
CA THR A 150 24.70 3.57 27.72
C THR A 150 25.77 4.59 27.33
N LEU A 151 25.56 5.88 27.61
CA LEU A 151 26.56 6.93 27.32
C LEU A 151 27.59 7.11 28.44
N LYS A 152 27.22 6.91 29.70
CA LYS A 152 28.08 7.19 30.87
C LYS A 152 28.46 5.95 31.69
N GLY A 153 27.78 4.83 31.50
CA GLY A 153 27.96 3.62 32.31
C GLY A 153 27.39 3.70 33.73
N GLU A 154 26.72 4.78 34.09
CA GLU A 154 26.21 5.03 35.45
C GLU A 154 24.86 4.34 35.70
N GLU A 155 24.66 3.85 36.92
CA GLU A 155 23.35 3.38 37.38
C GLU A 155 22.39 4.55 37.62
N ARG A 156 21.18 4.44 37.09
CA ARG A 156 20.14 5.46 37.15
C ARG A 156 18.88 4.89 37.79
N LYS A 157 18.04 5.77 38.34
CA LYS A 157 16.68 5.41 38.82
C LYS A 157 15.64 5.84 37.78
N LYS A 158 14.48 5.19 37.78
CA LYS A 158 13.36 5.53 36.87
C LYS A 158 12.87 6.98 37.02
N THR A 159 13.06 7.58 38.19
CA THR A 159 12.71 8.97 38.51
C THR A 159 13.71 9.99 37.99
N ASP A 160 14.86 9.53 37.49
CA ASP A 160 15.92 10.41 37.04
C ASP A 160 15.56 11.07 35.70
N LEU A 161 16.00 12.33 35.53
CA LEU A 161 15.83 13.05 34.27
C LEU A 161 16.60 12.37 33.12
N PRO A 162 16.06 12.37 31.88
CA PRO A 162 16.78 11.91 30.70
C PRO A 162 18.10 12.66 30.52
N CYS A 163 19.13 12.02 29.98
CA CYS A 163 20.36 12.73 29.64
C CYS A 163 20.08 13.82 28.60
N GLU A 164 20.76 14.97 28.71
CA GLU A 164 20.60 16.11 27.80
C GLU A 164 20.82 15.76 26.32
N SER A 165 21.69 14.78 26.04
CA SER A 165 21.93 14.24 24.70
C SER A 165 20.74 13.50 24.09
N TYR A 166 19.77 13.06 24.91
CA TYR A 166 18.51 12.45 24.49
C TYR A 166 17.30 13.34 24.74
N ALA A 167 17.48 14.51 25.36
CA ALA A 167 16.44 15.52 25.39
C ALA A 167 16.18 15.93 23.94
N TRP A 168 14.93 15.75 23.50
CA TRP A 168 14.52 16.11 22.16
C TRP A 168 14.82 17.60 21.96
N LYS A 169 15.82 17.91 21.13
CA LYS A 169 16.09 19.28 20.71
C LYS A 169 15.11 19.58 19.58
N PRO A 170 14.19 20.54 19.74
CA PRO A 170 13.42 21.01 18.59
C PRO A 170 14.41 21.49 17.50
N PRO A 171 14.12 21.28 16.22
CA PRO A 171 15.03 21.65 15.14
C PRO A 171 15.34 23.14 15.22
N LEU A 172 16.63 23.46 15.26
CA LEU A 172 17.11 24.83 15.14
C LEU A 172 16.72 25.34 13.76
N VAL A 173 15.85 26.35 13.72
CA VAL A 173 15.56 27.12 12.51
C VAL A 173 16.86 27.78 12.09
N VAL A 174 17.49 27.24 11.04
CA VAL A 174 18.67 27.83 10.42
C VAL A 174 18.19 29.02 9.59
N THR A 175 18.42 30.24 10.07
CA THR A 175 18.35 31.44 9.23
C THR A 175 19.38 31.34 8.09
N PRO A 176 19.03 31.73 6.85
CA PRO A 176 19.94 31.59 5.72
C PRO A 176 21.07 32.60 5.83
N GLY A 177 22.25 32.10 6.22
CA GLY A 177 23.52 32.78 6.07
C GLY A 177 24.08 32.48 4.67
N VAL A 178 24.36 33.54 3.94
CA VAL A 178 25.04 33.55 2.63
C VAL A 178 26.35 32.76 2.73
N ILE A 179 26.46 31.69 1.95
CA ILE A 179 27.75 31.08 1.60
C ILE A 179 27.72 30.87 0.08
N ASN A 180 28.51 31.70 -0.60
CA ASN A 180 28.93 31.47 -1.97
C ASN A 180 29.95 30.33 -1.95
N GLU A 181 29.66 29.24 -2.65
CA GLU A 181 30.69 28.31 -3.12
C GLU A 181 30.19 27.69 -4.43
N GLU A 182 30.87 28.05 -5.52
CA GLU A 182 30.77 27.38 -6.82
C GLU A 182 31.25 25.94 -6.66
N THR A 183 30.39 24.98 -6.97
CA THR A 183 30.80 23.60 -7.24
C THR A 183 30.06 23.07 -8.45
N ASP A 184 30.85 22.54 -9.38
CA ASP A 184 30.43 21.94 -10.65
C ASP A 184 29.36 20.85 -10.45
N ILE A 185 28.30 20.97 -11.26
CA ILE A 185 27.20 20.00 -11.35
C ILE A 185 27.61 18.89 -12.32
N PRO A 186 27.66 17.62 -11.93
CA PRO A 186 27.62 16.52 -12.87
C PRO A 186 26.16 16.32 -13.32
N ASP A 187 25.95 16.33 -14.64
CA ASP A 187 24.71 15.95 -15.32
C ASP A 187 24.36 14.47 -15.02
N PRO A 188 23.20 14.16 -14.42
CA PRO A 188 22.67 12.81 -14.40
C PRO A 188 21.64 12.65 -15.51
N SER A 189 22.14 12.56 -16.74
CA SER A 189 21.43 11.88 -17.81
C SER A 189 21.57 10.36 -17.60
N SER A 190 20.42 9.69 -17.67
CA SER A 190 20.21 8.23 -17.75
C SER A 190 20.81 7.35 -16.65
N GLU A 191 19.95 6.79 -15.80
CA GLU A 191 19.72 5.34 -15.74
C GLU A 191 18.56 5.01 -14.77
N ASN A 192 17.55 4.35 -15.32
CA ASN A 192 16.55 3.47 -14.70
C ASN A 192 15.72 4.01 -13.51
N LYS A 193 14.70 4.81 -13.84
CA LYS A 193 13.54 5.12 -12.97
C LYS A 193 12.31 4.34 -13.42
N GLU A 194 12.28 3.03 -13.23
CA GLU A 194 11.06 2.24 -13.38
C GLU A 194 10.98 1.27 -12.21
N GLU A 195 10.09 1.54 -11.24
CA GLU A 195 9.25 0.52 -10.54
C GLU A 195 8.49 1.01 -9.28
N GLU A 196 8.68 2.25 -8.79
CA GLU A 196 7.91 2.79 -7.63
C GLU A 196 6.69 3.66 -8.03
N PHE A 197 6.46 3.88 -9.34
CA PHE A 197 5.49 4.84 -9.88
C PHE A 197 4.04 4.34 -10.01
N GLY A 198 3.76 3.04 -9.83
CA GLY A 198 2.48 2.44 -10.24
C GLY A 198 1.27 2.87 -9.39
N ASP A 199 1.35 2.68 -8.07
CA ASP A 199 0.18 2.80 -7.18
C ASP A 199 -0.19 4.27 -6.88
N GLU A 200 0.80 5.15 -6.70
CA GLU A 200 0.56 6.57 -6.42
C GLU A 200 0.02 7.31 -7.66
N VAL A 201 0.53 6.99 -8.86
CA VAL A 201 0.00 7.54 -10.12
C VAL A 201 -1.42 7.04 -10.39
N LEU A 202 -1.68 5.75 -10.16
CA LEU A 202 -3.01 5.19 -10.36
C LEU A 202 -4.04 5.81 -9.41
N SER A 203 -3.66 6.05 -8.14
CA SER A 203 -4.48 6.79 -7.19
C SER A 203 -4.76 8.21 -7.70
N CYS A 204 -3.72 8.94 -8.16
CA CYS A 204 -3.90 10.30 -8.67
C CYS A 204 -4.81 10.37 -9.91
N ILE A 205 -4.65 9.43 -10.85
CA ILE A 205 -5.52 9.30 -12.02
C ILE A 205 -6.97 9.06 -11.60
N THR A 206 -7.18 8.16 -10.63
CA THR A 206 -8.50 7.85 -10.09
C THR A 206 -9.15 9.08 -9.48
N ASP A 207 -8.39 9.84 -8.69
CA ASP A 207 -8.86 11.07 -8.05
C ASP A 207 -9.20 12.16 -9.07
N LEU A 208 -8.37 12.37 -10.10
CA LEU A 208 -8.64 13.32 -11.19
C LEU A 208 -9.95 12.99 -11.93
N LEU A 209 -10.20 11.71 -12.20
CA LEU A 209 -11.45 11.29 -12.87
C LEU A 209 -12.67 11.46 -11.95
N ILE A 210 -12.52 11.20 -10.65
CA ILE A 210 -13.57 11.46 -9.66
C ILE A 210 -13.86 12.95 -9.53
N GLU A 211 -12.84 13.80 -9.48
CA GLU A 211 -12.97 15.26 -9.45
C GLU A 211 -13.67 15.77 -10.71
N ARG A 212 -13.29 15.28 -11.90
CA ARG A 212 -13.95 15.60 -13.18
C ARG A 212 -15.44 15.26 -13.13
N PHE A 213 -15.81 14.08 -12.64
CA PHE A 213 -17.20 13.69 -12.46
C PHE A 213 -17.95 14.60 -11.47
N LYS A 214 -17.31 14.98 -10.35
CA LYS A 214 -17.91 15.83 -9.30
C LYS A 214 -18.07 17.28 -9.72
N ALA A 215 -17.26 17.78 -10.65
CA ALA A 215 -17.34 19.14 -11.16
C ALA A 215 -18.63 19.45 -11.95
N HIS A 216 -19.40 18.42 -12.33
CA HIS A 216 -20.65 18.57 -13.06
C HIS A 216 -21.88 18.40 -12.15
N ALA A 217 -22.95 19.13 -12.47
CA ALA A 217 -24.19 19.10 -11.69
C ALA A 217 -24.80 17.68 -11.62
N PRO A 218 -25.37 17.27 -10.47
CA PRO A 218 -26.12 16.02 -10.35
C PRO A 218 -27.20 15.90 -11.44
N GLY A 219 -27.31 14.73 -12.08
CA GLY A 219 -28.29 14.47 -13.14
C GLY A 219 -27.99 15.11 -14.51
N SER A 220 -26.88 15.83 -14.66
CA SER A 220 -26.49 16.35 -15.98
C SER A 220 -25.95 15.24 -16.88
N LYS A 221 -26.27 15.30 -18.18
CA LYS A 221 -25.72 14.36 -19.20
C LYS A 221 -24.18 14.31 -19.17
N LYS A 222 -23.52 15.45 -18.95
CA LYS A 222 -22.06 15.52 -18.85
C LYS A 222 -21.53 14.71 -17.67
N ARG A 223 -22.22 14.77 -16.52
CA ARG A 223 -21.86 13.98 -15.34
C ARG A 223 -22.04 12.49 -15.58
N GLU A 224 -23.12 12.08 -16.25
CA GLU A 224 -23.36 10.69 -16.63
C GLU A 224 -22.27 10.15 -17.57
N VAL A 225 -21.87 10.93 -18.57
CA VAL A 225 -20.76 10.59 -19.46
C VAL A 225 -19.45 10.45 -18.70
N CYS A 226 -19.10 11.42 -17.83
CA CYS A 226 -17.87 11.33 -17.02
C CYS A 226 -17.88 10.13 -16.06
N LYS A 227 -19.04 9.79 -15.50
CA LYS A 227 -19.21 8.61 -14.64
C LYS A 227 -18.95 7.33 -15.44
N ARG A 228 -19.57 7.20 -16.62
CA ARG A 228 -19.36 6.04 -17.51
C ARG A 228 -17.90 5.91 -17.92
N GLN A 229 -17.25 7.03 -18.27
CA GLN A 229 -15.83 7.09 -18.62
C GLN A 229 -14.94 6.59 -17.48
N TYR A 230 -15.21 7.00 -16.25
CA TYR A 230 -14.51 6.50 -15.07
C TYR A 230 -14.71 4.99 -14.87
N GLU A 231 -15.96 4.51 -14.96
CA GLU A 231 -16.27 3.09 -14.76
C GLU A 231 -15.64 2.21 -15.86
N ILE A 232 -15.67 2.67 -17.12
CA ILE A 232 -14.98 2.03 -18.25
C ILE A 232 -13.47 1.99 -18.01
N PHE A 233 -12.87 3.09 -17.55
CA PHE A 233 -11.43 3.13 -17.25
C PHE A 233 -11.03 2.12 -16.17
N VAL A 234 -11.77 2.06 -15.07
CA VAL A 234 -11.50 1.10 -13.98
C VAL A 234 -11.67 -0.35 -14.46
N ALA A 235 -12.73 -0.64 -15.21
CA ALA A 235 -12.95 -1.97 -15.78
C ALA A 235 -11.84 -2.34 -16.77
N PHE A 236 -11.41 -1.40 -17.61
CA PHE A 236 -10.31 -1.57 -18.55
C PHE A 236 -8.99 -1.90 -17.83
N LEU A 237 -8.66 -1.21 -16.74
CA LEU A 237 -7.48 -1.53 -15.93
C LEU A 237 -7.54 -2.93 -15.30
N HIS A 238 -8.72 -3.35 -14.84
CA HIS A 238 -8.92 -4.70 -14.32
C HIS A 238 -8.71 -5.76 -15.40
N GLU A 239 -9.20 -5.53 -16.61
CA GLU A 239 -8.97 -6.46 -17.72
C GLU A 239 -7.49 -6.53 -18.11
N LEU A 240 -6.75 -5.42 -18.03
CA LEU A 240 -5.31 -5.39 -18.27
C LEU A 240 -4.51 -6.10 -17.19
N SER A 241 -4.95 -6.07 -15.92
CA SER A 241 -4.23 -6.74 -14.82
C SER A 241 -4.36 -8.26 -14.85
N GLU A 242 -5.30 -8.81 -15.62
CA GLU A 242 -5.43 -10.25 -15.89
C GLU A 242 -4.48 -10.75 -16.99
N ILE A 243 -3.80 -9.85 -17.71
CA ILE A 243 -2.86 -10.19 -18.78
C ILE A 243 -1.47 -10.34 -18.17
N GLU A 244 -0.74 -11.39 -18.55
CA GLU A 244 0.68 -11.52 -18.18
C GLU A 244 1.45 -10.29 -18.69
N PRO A 245 2.34 -9.71 -17.88
CA PRO A 245 3.05 -8.50 -18.26
C PRO A 245 3.85 -8.74 -19.55
N ALA A 246 3.37 -8.13 -20.65
CA ALA A 246 4.14 -7.99 -21.88
C ALA A 246 5.03 -6.76 -21.78
N SER A 247 6.08 -6.69 -22.59
CA SER A 247 7.03 -5.56 -22.59
C SER A 247 6.41 -4.21 -22.98
N ASP A 248 5.21 -4.17 -23.59
CA ASP A 248 4.51 -2.93 -23.97
C ASP A 248 2.99 -3.07 -23.81
N LEU A 249 2.34 -2.03 -23.26
CA LEU A 249 0.89 -1.87 -23.15
C LEU A 249 0.18 -2.01 -24.53
N LYS A 250 0.82 -1.58 -25.62
CA LYS A 250 0.27 -1.76 -26.97
C LYS A 250 0.12 -3.23 -27.33
N ASP A 251 1.05 -4.07 -26.89
CA ASP A 251 1.01 -5.50 -27.15
C ASP A 251 0.01 -6.19 -26.22
N MET A 252 -0.14 -5.73 -24.96
CA MET A 252 -1.24 -6.17 -24.09
C MET A 252 -2.62 -5.92 -24.70
N ILE A 253 -2.84 -4.73 -25.28
CA ILE A 253 -4.12 -4.39 -25.94
C ILE A 253 -4.33 -5.25 -27.20
N LYS A 254 -3.28 -5.54 -27.97
CA LYS A 254 -3.38 -6.45 -29.14
C LYS A 254 -3.74 -7.88 -28.74
N GLN A 255 -3.29 -8.35 -27.57
CA GLN A 255 -3.57 -9.70 -27.09
C GLN A 255 -5.03 -9.90 -26.66
N ARG A 256 -5.78 -8.83 -26.39
CA ARG A 256 -7.21 -8.88 -25.98
C ARG A 256 -8.10 -8.05 -26.91
N PRO A 257 -8.25 -8.45 -28.19
CA PRO A 257 -9.10 -7.74 -29.15
C PRO A 257 -10.59 -7.76 -28.75
N ASP A 258 -10.99 -8.72 -27.92
CA ASP A 258 -12.32 -8.92 -27.38
C ASP A 258 -12.64 -8.01 -26.18
N MET A 259 -11.65 -7.36 -25.56
CA MET A 259 -11.84 -6.51 -24.39
C MET A 259 -12.80 -5.34 -24.65
N ILE A 260 -12.69 -4.67 -25.81
CA ILE A 260 -13.60 -3.57 -26.17
C ILE A 260 -15.03 -4.07 -26.33
N LYS A 261 -15.21 -5.26 -26.92
CA LYS A 261 -16.51 -5.89 -27.10
C LYS A 261 -17.14 -6.31 -25.77
N LYS A 262 -16.33 -6.84 -24.84
CA LYS A 262 -16.76 -7.17 -23.48
C LYS A 262 -17.22 -5.92 -22.72
N LEU A 263 -16.41 -4.86 -22.72
CA LEU A 263 -16.77 -3.58 -22.09
C LEU A 263 -18.05 -2.97 -22.72
N ALA A 264 -18.19 -3.03 -24.05
CA ALA A 264 -19.39 -2.56 -24.73
C ALA A 264 -20.64 -3.28 -24.22
N ASN A 265 -20.58 -4.61 -24.10
CA ASN A 265 -21.67 -5.43 -23.57
C ASN A 265 -21.96 -5.13 -22.09
N ASP A 266 -20.93 -5.05 -21.25
CA ASP A 266 -21.07 -4.85 -19.80
C ASP A 266 -21.71 -3.50 -19.46
N PHE A 267 -21.45 -2.48 -20.28
CA PHE A 267 -21.98 -1.12 -20.10
C PHE A 267 -23.20 -0.81 -20.97
N GLY A 268 -23.66 -1.76 -21.80
CA GLY A 268 -24.82 -1.57 -22.68
C GLY A 268 -24.63 -0.46 -23.72
N VAL A 269 -23.40 -0.26 -24.20
CA VAL A 269 -23.03 0.77 -25.20
C VAL A 269 -22.37 0.13 -26.41
N ASP A 270 -22.27 0.88 -27.51
CA ASP A 270 -21.55 0.40 -28.69
C ASP A 270 -20.02 0.48 -28.51
N GLU A 271 -19.28 -0.38 -29.21
CA GLU A 271 -17.81 -0.43 -29.16
C GLU A 271 -17.15 0.91 -29.55
N LYS A 272 -17.79 1.69 -30.44
CA LYS A 272 -17.28 3.00 -30.87
C LYS A 272 -17.39 4.03 -29.74
N THR A 273 -18.41 3.93 -28.88
CA THR A 273 -18.57 4.73 -27.69
C THR A 273 -17.51 4.37 -26.64
N VAL A 274 -17.23 3.08 -26.41
CA VAL A 274 -16.14 2.66 -25.52
C VAL A 274 -14.79 3.22 -25.98
N ARG A 275 -14.47 3.08 -27.28
CA ARG A 275 -13.22 3.62 -27.84
C ARG A 275 -13.12 5.14 -27.69
N ARG A 276 -14.23 5.85 -27.90
CA ARG A 276 -14.30 7.31 -27.73
C ARG A 276 -14.08 7.69 -26.27
N ASP A 277 -14.74 7.02 -25.34
CA ASP A 277 -14.62 7.28 -23.91
C ASP A 277 -13.18 7.04 -23.42
N ILE A 278 -12.53 5.96 -23.84
CA ILE A 278 -11.11 5.69 -23.54
C ILE A 278 -10.21 6.81 -24.10
N GLN A 279 -10.47 7.25 -25.33
CA GLN A 279 -9.70 8.33 -25.96
C GLN A 279 -9.90 9.67 -25.23
N GLU A 280 -11.13 10.02 -24.85
CA GLU A 280 -11.43 11.24 -24.08
C GLU A 280 -10.81 11.21 -22.68
N VAL A 281 -10.78 10.04 -22.02
CA VAL A 281 -10.05 9.86 -20.75
C VAL A 281 -8.56 10.07 -20.97
N ARG A 282 -7.98 9.48 -22.02
CA ARG A 282 -6.56 9.64 -22.35
C ARG A 282 -6.19 11.09 -22.62
N GLU A 283 -7.00 11.83 -23.37
CA GLU A 283 -6.78 13.25 -23.66
C GLU A 283 -6.88 14.10 -22.39
N PHE A 284 -7.89 13.86 -21.56
CA PHE A 284 -8.04 14.51 -20.27
C PHE A 284 -6.84 14.27 -19.35
N LEU A 285 -6.37 13.01 -19.26
CA LEU A 285 -5.21 12.69 -18.43
C LEU A 285 -3.93 13.31 -18.98
N LYS A 286 -3.73 13.37 -20.30
CA LYS A 286 -2.58 14.10 -20.88
C LYS A 286 -2.56 15.58 -20.46
N GLU A 287 -3.73 16.22 -20.39
CA GLU A 287 -3.85 17.62 -19.99
C GLU A 287 -3.64 17.82 -18.47
N LYS A 288 -4.15 16.91 -17.65
CA LYS A 288 -4.19 17.07 -16.18
C LYS A 288 -3.10 16.33 -15.41
N MET A 289 -2.39 15.39 -16.03
CA MET A 289 -1.31 14.63 -15.37
C MET A 289 -0.14 15.52 -14.92
N SER A 290 0.14 16.63 -15.61
CA SER A 290 1.13 17.62 -15.14
C SER A 290 0.80 18.13 -13.73
N LEU A 291 -0.49 18.31 -13.41
CA LEU A 291 -0.95 18.73 -12.09
C LEU A 291 -0.79 17.64 -11.02
N CYS A 292 -0.80 16.36 -11.40
CA CYS A 292 -0.49 15.26 -10.48
C CYS A 292 0.97 15.31 -10.05
N PHE A 293 1.90 15.51 -10.98
CA PHE A 293 3.32 15.60 -10.66
C PHE A 293 3.65 16.83 -9.80
N GLU A 294 2.99 17.97 -10.05
CA GLU A 294 3.15 19.18 -9.23
C GLU A 294 2.59 19.01 -7.81
N LYS A 295 1.41 18.38 -7.66
CA LYS A 295 0.82 18.12 -6.33
C LYS A 295 1.62 17.12 -5.51
N SER A 296 2.15 16.05 -6.13
CA SER A 296 3.03 15.10 -5.44
C SER A 296 4.29 15.80 -4.91
N PHE A 297 4.91 16.66 -5.73
CA PHE A 297 6.10 17.43 -5.36
C PHE A 297 5.84 18.46 -4.24
N LEU A 298 4.69 19.14 -4.26
CA LEU A 298 4.32 20.11 -3.22
C LEU A 298 3.86 19.45 -1.91
N SER A 299 3.28 18.25 -1.96
CA SER A 299 2.89 17.50 -0.76
C SER A 299 4.10 17.02 0.07
N GLU A 300 5.27 16.91 -0.55
CA GLU A 300 6.54 16.61 0.13
C GLU A 300 7.20 17.84 0.76
N GLN A 301 6.85 19.06 0.31
CA GLN A 301 7.41 20.32 0.81
C GLN A 301 6.49 21.09 1.77
N GLY A 302 5.18 20.80 1.78
CA GLY A 302 4.15 21.59 2.47
C GLY A 302 3.83 21.20 3.92
N GLY A 303 4.78 20.61 4.64
CA GLY A 303 4.61 20.18 6.03
C GLY A 303 4.94 21.22 7.10
N ASP A 304 4.68 22.51 6.88
CA ASP A 304 4.59 23.51 7.96
C ASP A 304 4.03 24.84 7.45
N ARG A 305 2.71 25.03 7.57
CA ARG A 305 2.05 26.34 7.65
C ARG A 305 0.76 26.21 8.45
N ASN A 306 0.89 26.27 9.76
CA ASN A 306 -0.12 26.81 10.67
C ASN A 306 0.58 27.16 11.99
N GLU A 307 1.26 28.30 11.98
CA GLU A 307 1.32 29.30 13.07
C GLU A 307 1.86 30.62 12.48
#